data_AF-A0A958L512-F1
#
_entry.id   AF-A0A958L512-F1
#
_cell.length_a   1.000
_cell.length_b   1.000
_cell.length_c   1.000
_cell.angle_alpha   90.00
_cell.angle_beta   90.00
_cell.angle_gamma   90.00
#
_symmetry.space_group_name_H-M   'P 1'
#
loop_
_entity.id
_entity.type
_entity.pdbx_description
1 polymer ?
#
loop_
_entity_poly.entity_id
_entity_poly.type
_entity_poly.pdbx_seq_one_letter_code
_entity_poly.pdbx_strand_id
1 'polypeptide(L)'
;MSAASVRRCSTLLFSVGCAILLFIAASPHPRFWDQYGSYLFSRPLYPFLVGILLAGVGFALGKWKIRFRSEIFALFLIPVFLTNWLTRDYNLLQGPPIRGELLLGAVLTFFLLRVRSDYRKVLSIWTVLVLVMFIWSFLAASGGRIIFSDDHATFQMRLELLKRNFPNIPFYFPLWNGGLDARDFFATGSLNFFLVFSPIVYLFDVSQSYNYLIAALLFGVCPGAMWLAARIQGLPKPAPALAALLGVTVSLLWYRWALKYGTIGFVTSVSLLPLNLAILSQVLDKNRELSLGLALLAVGTVTLTLFWSLSGFVFLPGIALALYRIRDVLKKRFSVLVVVLLLLVNIPWITMFLSVSNVENFVKA
;
A
#
# COMPACT_ATOMS: atom_id res chain seq x y z
N MET A 1 -5.07 37.82 -23.68
CA MET A 1 -4.60 36.41 -23.51
C MET A 1 -5.69 35.47 -24.02
N SER A 2 -5.33 34.40 -24.74
CA SER A 2 -6.33 33.41 -25.17
C SER A 2 -6.84 32.62 -23.96
N ALA A 3 -8.08 32.12 -24.02
CA ALA A 3 -8.64 31.26 -22.96
C ALA A 3 -7.74 30.03 -22.67
N ALA A 4 -7.05 29.53 -23.70
CA ALA A 4 -6.07 28.45 -23.57
C ALA A 4 -4.83 28.87 -22.77
N SER A 5 -4.30 30.09 -22.97
CA SER A 5 -3.14 30.56 -22.22
C SER A 5 -3.49 30.84 -20.76
N VAL A 6 -4.68 31.39 -20.48
CA VAL A 6 -5.18 31.58 -19.10
C VAL A 6 -5.30 30.24 -18.39
N ARG A 7 -5.86 29.22 -19.07
CA ARG A 7 -6.00 27.87 -18.49
C ARG A 7 -4.67 27.18 -18.23
N ARG A 8 -3.68 27.33 -19.12
CA ARG A 8 -2.33 26.78 -18.89
C ARG A 8 -1.65 27.46 -17.71
N CYS A 9 -1.77 28.78 -17.62
CA CYS A 9 -1.24 29.56 -16.51
C CYS A 9 -1.91 29.17 -15.18
N SER A 10 -3.24 29.09 -15.15
CA SER A 10 -4.00 28.73 -13.94
C SER A 10 -3.64 27.33 -13.42
N THR A 11 -3.51 26.36 -14.33
CA THR A 11 -3.12 24.98 -14.03
C THR A 11 -1.69 24.91 -13.49
N LEU A 12 -0.77 25.70 -14.07
CA LEU A 12 0.62 25.79 -13.61
C LEU A 12 0.69 26.38 -12.20
N LEU A 13 0.10 27.56 -11.98
CA LEU A 13 0.09 28.24 -10.68
C LEU A 13 -0.51 27.35 -9.60
N PHE A 14 -1.65 26.69 -9.89
CA PHE A 14 -2.27 25.77 -8.96
C PHE A 14 -1.37 24.59 -8.61
N SER A 15 -0.75 23.96 -9.61
CA SER A 15 0.14 22.81 -9.38
C SER A 15 1.39 23.20 -8.60
N VAL A 16 1.98 24.37 -8.88
CA VAL A 16 3.13 24.90 -8.13
C VAL A 16 2.74 25.20 -6.69
N GLY A 17 1.60 25.89 -6.48
CA GLY A 17 1.10 26.19 -5.15
C GLY A 17 0.88 24.93 -4.31
N CYS A 18 0.20 23.93 -4.87
CA CYS A 18 0.00 22.64 -4.21
C CYS A 18 1.32 21.89 -3.96
N ALA A 19 2.28 21.92 -4.89
CA ALA A 19 3.58 21.28 -4.70
C ALA A 19 4.39 21.91 -3.56
N ILE A 20 4.35 23.25 -3.43
CA ILE A 20 4.93 23.96 -2.28
C ILE A 20 4.23 23.52 -0.99
N LEU A 21 2.90 23.53 -0.96
CA LEU A 21 2.14 23.13 0.23
C LEU A 21 2.46 21.71 0.69
N LEU A 22 2.54 20.75 -0.24
CA LEU A 22 2.94 19.38 0.07
C LEU A 22 4.38 19.30 0.58
N PHE A 23 5.31 20.04 -0.04
CA PHE A 23 6.70 20.08 0.39
C PHE A 23 6.83 20.62 1.83
N ILE A 24 6.13 21.71 2.15
CA ILE A 24 6.13 22.29 3.51
C ILE A 24 5.45 21.37 4.51
N ALA A 25 4.34 20.74 4.15
CA ALA A 25 3.66 19.77 5.02
C ALA A 25 4.55 18.56 5.33
N ALA A 26 5.29 18.06 4.33
CA ALA A 26 6.24 16.95 4.51
C ALA A 26 7.54 17.37 5.22
N SER A 27 7.93 18.64 5.09
CA SER A 27 9.18 19.17 5.64
C SER A 27 9.02 20.61 6.13
N PRO A 28 8.46 20.81 7.35
CA PRO A 28 8.24 22.15 7.91
C PRO A 28 9.55 22.90 8.17
N HIS A 29 10.63 22.17 8.42
CA HIS A 29 11.95 22.72 8.72
C HIS A 29 13.02 22.06 7.84
N PRO A 30 13.03 22.34 6.52
CA PRO A 30 14.05 21.80 5.64
C PRO A 30 15.37 22.51 5.89
N ARG A 31 16.41 21.72 6.15
CA ARG A 31 17.81 22.17 6.15
C ARG A 31 18.44 21.77 4.82
N PHE A 32 19.36 22.57 4.32
CA PHE A 32 20.12 22.25 3.11
C PHE A 32 21.03 21.06 3.41
N TRP A 33 21.03 20.07 2.53
CA TRP A 33 21.89 18.88 2.58
C TRP A 33 21.68 17.92 3.76
N ASP A 34 21.87 18.33 5.01
CA ASP A 34 21.79 17.43 6.15
C ASP A 34 21.25 18.12 7.40
N GLN A 35 21.20 17.40 8.50
CA GLN A 35 20.71 17.93 9.76
C GLN A 35 21.57 19.07 10.31
N TYR A 36 22.81 19.27 9.87
CA TYR A 36 23.68 20.37 10.32
C TYR A 36 23.68 21.56 9.35
N GLY A 37 23.10 21.40 8.17
CA GLY A 37 23.01 22.47 7.18
C GLY A 37 22.09 23.63 7.56
N SER A 38 22.19 24.71 6.79
CA SER A 38 21.40 25.93 6.96
C SER A 38 19.92 25.69 6.62
N TYR A 39 19.01 26.35 7.33
CA TYR A 39 17.59 26.31 6.98
C TYR A 39 17.36 26.94 5.59
N LEU A 40 16.61 26.25 4.72
CA LEU A 40 16.20 26.84 3.43
C LEU A 40 15.30 28.07 3.64
N PHE A 41 14.52 28.07 4.72
CA PHE A 41 13.75 29.21 5.19
C PHE A 41 13.61 29.11 6.71
N SER A 42 13.70 30.25 7.39
CA SER A 42 13.63 30.33 8.85
C SER A 42 12.22 30.12 9.40
N ARG A 43 11.17 30.40 8.62
CA ARG A 43 9.77 30.25 9.02
C ARG A 43 8.96 29.54 7.92
N PRO A 44 8.38 28.35 8.17
CA PRO A 44 7.56 27.63 7.18
C PRO A 44 6.31 28.38 6.75
N LEU A 45 5.86 29.33 7.56
CA LEU A 45 4.69 30.15 7.27
C LEU A 45 4.82 30.90 5.93
N TYR A 46 6.00 31.42 5.58
CA TYR A 46 6.18 32.19 4.34
C TYR A 46 5.98 31.35 3.08
N PRO A 47 6.70 30.23 2.86
CA PRO A 47 6.44 29.39 1.69
C PRO A 47 5.03 28.76 1.74
N PHE A 48 4.47 28.49 2.91
CA PHE A 48 3.08 28.04 3.04
C PHE A 48 2.09 29.07 2.51
N LEU A 49 2.21 30.33 2.90
CA LEU A 49 1.38 31.43 2.40
C LEU A 49 1.55 31.65 0.90
N VAL A 50 2.78 31.56 0.37
CA VAL A 50 3.04 31.60 -1.07
C VAL A 50 2.34 30.43 -1.77
N GLY A 51 2.40 29.23 -1.20
CA GLY A 51 1.70 28.05 -1.71
C GLY A 51 0.19 28.24 -1.78
N ILE A 52 -0.42 28.76 -0.70
CA ILE A 52 -1.86 29.10 -0.66
C ILE A 52 -2.19 30.17 -1.70
N LEU A 53 -1.38 31.23 -1.80
CA LEU A 53 -1.63 32.32 -2.75
C LEU A 53 -1.60 31.81 -4.19
N LEU A 54 -0.57 31.05 -4.57
CA LEU A 54 -0.44 30.49 -5.92
C LEU A 54 -1.56 29.48 -6.23
N ALA A 55 -1.91 28.62 -5.27
CA ALA A 55 -3.04 27.70 -5.40
C ALA A 55 -4.37 28.46 -5.53
N GLY A 56 -4.61 29.46 -4.71
CA GLY A 56 -5.81 30.30 -4.73
C GLY A 56 -5.96 31.08 -6.03
N VAL A 57 -4.89 31.73 -6.50
CA VAL A 57 -4.88 32.45 -7.79
C VAL A 57 -5.09 31.47 -8.95
N GLY A 58 -4.39 30.33 -8.95
CA GLY A 58 -4.59 29.27 -9.94
C GLY A 58 -6.04 28.76 -9.94
N PHE A 59 -6.66 28.65 -8.77
CA PHE A 59 -8.06 28.25 -8.63
C PHE A 59 -9.03 29.30 -9.13
N ALA A 60 -8.86 30.57 -8.73
CA ALA A 60 -9.70 31.67 -9.18
C ALA A 60 -9.66 31.83 -10.71
N LEU A 61 -8.47 31.73 -11.32
CA LEU A 61 -8.30 31.81 -12.78
C LEU A 61 -8.83 30.57 -13.52
N GLY A 62 -8.69 29.38 -12.93
CA GLY A 62 -9.06 28.11 -13.54
C GLY A 62 -10.51 27.68 -13.31
N LYS A 63 -11.19 28.29 -12.33
CA LYS A 63 -12.47 27.84 -11.79
C LYS A 63 -12.42 26.34 -11.47
N TRP A 64 -13.51 25.60 -11.69
CA TRP A 64 -13.60 24.15 -11.41
C TRP A 64 -12.88 23.25 -12.43
N LYS A 65 -12.17 23.80 -13.44
CA LYS A 65 -11.56 23.02 -14.54
C LYS A 65 -10.05 22.84 -14.39
N ILE A 66 -9.54 22.87 -13.17
CA ILE A 66 -8.11 22.74 -12.89
C ILE A 66 -7.69 21.27 -13.01
N ARG A 67 -6.47 21.07 -13.52
CA ARG A 67 -5.81 19.78 -13.55
C ARG A 67 -4.46 19.91 -12.84
N PHE A 68 -4.01 18.84 -12.22
CA PHE A 68 -2.64 18.79 -11.72
C PHE A 68 -1.67 18.48 -12.87
N ARG A 69 -0.54 19.19 -12.89
CA ARG A 69 0.59 18.89 -13.78
C ARG A 69 1.61 18.04 -13.04
N SER A 70 1.69 16.76 -13.37
CA SER A 70 2.63 15.81 -12.76
C SER A 70 4.09 16.26 -12.92
N GLU A 71 4.42 16.98 -13.99
CA GLU A 71 5.77 17.49 -14.25
C GLU A 71 6.25 18.46 -13.17
N ILE A 72 5.33 19.26 -12.61
CA ILE A 72 5.65 20.22 -11.55
C ILE A 72 5.98 19.49 -10.25
N PHE A 73 5.21 18.46 -9.89
CA PHE A 73 5.51 17.64 -8.73
C PHE A 73 6.83 16.88 -8.90
N ALA A 74 7.12 16.39 -10.11
CA ALA A 74 8.41 15.76 -10.40
C ALA A 74 9.59 16.73 -10.23
N LEU A 75 9.46 17.99 -10.68
CA LEU A 75 10.47 19.03 -10.46
C LEU A 75 10.66 19.34 -8.96
N PHE A 76 9.59 19.27 -8.17
CA PHE A 76 9.66 19.46 -6.72
C PHE A 76 10.37 18.32 -5.97
N LEU A 77 10.72 17.21 -6.62
CA LEU A 77 11.63 16.21 -6.04
C LEU A 77 13.08 16.72 -5.96
N ILE A 78 13.47 17.68 -6.81
CA ILE A 78 14.81 18.28 -6.80
C ILE A 78 15.09 19.01 -5.47
N PRO A 79 14.24 19.95 -5.00
CA PRO A 79 14.45 20.57 -3.70
C PRO A 79 14.36 19.56 -2.56
N VAL A 80 13.50 18.54 -2.63
CA VAL A 80 13.48 17.45 -1.62
C VAL A 80 14.83 16.76 -1.54
N PHE A 81 15.42 16.39 -2.68
CA PHE A 81 16.73 15.77 -2.77
C PHE A 81 17.86 16.63 -2.14
N LEU A 82 17.78 17.95 -2.33
CA LEU A 82 18.74 18.92 -1.79
C LEU A 82 18.53 19.25 -0.31
N THR A 83 17.51 18.69 0.33
CA THR A 83 17.25 18.92 1.76
C THR A 83 17.68 17.76 2.64
N ASN A 84 17.76 18.03 3.94
CA ASN A 84 17.93 17.05 5.00
C ASN A 84 16.80 16.02 5.10
N TRP A 85 15.76 16.11 4.27
CA TRP A 85 14.69 15.11 4.23
C TRP A 85 15.29 13.70 4.06
N LEU A 86 16.23 13.51 3.12
CA LEU A 86 16.86 12.20 2.90
C LEU A 86 17.66 11.68 4.12
N THR A 87 18.13 12.57 4.99
CA THR A 87 18.95 12.21 6.15
C THR A 87 18.17 12.23 7.47
N ARG A 88 16.84 12.41 7.44
CA ARG A 88 16.03 12.38 8.66
C ARG A 88 15.98 11.00 9.27
N ASP A 89 15.82 10.96 10.59
CA ASP A 89 15.52 9.74 11.32
C ASP A 89 14.29 9.03 10.73
N TYR A 90 14.38 7.70 10.58
CA TYR A 90 13.34 6.81 10.07
C TYR A 90 12.99 6.93 8.58
N ASN A 91 13.89 7.47 7.74
CA ASN A 91 13.73 7.40 6.29
C ASN A 91 14.41 6.16 5.67
N LEU A 92 13.83 5.61 4.60
CA LEU A 92 14.34 4.42 3.86
C LEU A 92 15.71 4.67 3.26
N LEU A 93 15.97 5.94 3.04
CA LEU A 93 17.08 6.52 2.32
C LEU A 93 18.16 7.00 3.32
N GLN A 94 18.29 6.31 4.45
CA GLN A 94 19.32 6.63 5.44
C GLN A 94 20.66 6.03 5.03
N GLY A 95 21.62 6.90 4.78
CA GLY A 95 23.01 6.54 4.60
C GLY A 95 23.82 7.71 4.05
N PRO A 96 25.10 7.85 4.45
CA PRO A 96 26.00 8.82 3.82
C PRO A 96 26.03 8.78 2.28
N PRO A 97 25.91 7.61 1.60
CA PRO A 97 25.98 7.55 0.13
C PRO A 97 24.65 7.75 -0.60
N ILE A 98 23.51 7.91 0.09
CA ILE A 98 22.19 7.74 -0.53
C ILE A 98 21.92 8.69 -1.71
N ARG A 99 22.45 9.91 -1.64
CA ARG A 99 22.33 10.88 -2.73
C ARG A 99 23.11 10.44 -3.97
N GLY A 100 24.29 9.87 -3.77
CA GLY A 100 25.09 9.28 -4.83
C GLY A 100 24.36 8.11 -5.50
N GLU A 101 23.73 7.24 -4.72
CA GLU A 101 22.94 6.12 -5.22
C GLU A 101 21.71 6.59 -6.02
N LEU A 102 21.00 7.61 -5.55
CA LEU A 102 19.88 8.22 -6.27
C LEU A 102 20.33 8.89 -7.57
N LEU A 103 21.44 9.62 -7.56
CA LEU A 103 22.01 10.24 -8.77
C LEU A 103 22.46 9.17 -9.77
N LEU A 104 23.17 8.15 -9.31
CA LEU A 104 23.58 7.02 -10.13
C LEU A 104 22.36 6.31 -10.72
N GLY A 105 21.35 6.02 -9.91
CA GLY A 105 20.09 5.42 -10.35
C GLY A 105 19.36 6.30 -11.37
N ALA A 106 19.33 7.61 -11.19
CA ALA A 106 18.74 8.55 -12.13
C ALA A 106 19.50 8.59 -13.47
N VAL A 107 20.83 8.61 -13.43
CA VAL A 107 21.71 8.58 -14.62
C VAL A 107 21.53 7.26 -15.38
N LEU A 108 21.58 6.12 -14.68
CA LEU A 108 21.34 4.81 -15.27
C LEU A 108 19.95 4.74 -15.90
N THR A 109 18.92 5.20 -15.19
CA THR A 109 17.55 5.24 -15.71
C THR A 109 17.46 6.15 -16.95
N PHE A 110 18.11 7.31 -16.95
CA PHE A 110 18.15 8.20 -18.10
C PHE A 110 18.76 7.53 -19.33
N PHE A 111 19.89 6.84 -19.18
CA PHE A 111 20.51 6.09 -20.29
C PHE A 111 19.63 4.92 -20.75
N LEU A 112 19.02 4.17 -19.83
CA LEU A 112 18.09 3.09 -20.16
C LEU A 112 16.85 3.60 -20.93
N LEU A 113 16.34 4.78 -20.56
CA LEU A 113 15.21 5.41 -21.25
C LEU A 113 15.60 5.94 -22.65
N ARG A 114 16.88 6.25 -22.87
CA ARG A 114 17.37 6.73 -24.17
C ARG A 114 17.50 5.60 -25.20
N VAL A 115 17.64 4.35 -24.76
CA VAL A 115 17.64 3.16 -25.64
C VAL A 115 16.20 2.89 -26.10
N ARG A 116 15.88 3.38 -27.30
CA ARG A 116 14.53 3.80 -27.71
C ARG A 116 13.53 2.68 -28.05
N SER A 117 13.93 1.42 -28.16
CA SER A 117 13.01 0.35 -28.60
C SER A 117 12.45 -0.53 -27.47
N ASP A 118 13.20 -0.81 -26.40
CA ASP A 118 12.83 -1.86 -25.44
C ASP A 118 12.81 -1.44 -23.95
N TYR A 119 12.91 -0.14 -23.64
CA TYR A 119 12.88 0.37 -22.25
C TYR A 119 11.69 -0.15 -21.43
N ARG A 120 10.55 -0.44 -22.06
CA ARG A 120 9.36 -1.01 -21.40
C ARG A 120 9.61 -2.43 -20.88
N LYS A 121 10.32 -3.26 -21.65
CA LYS A 121 10.72 -4.60 -21.25
C LYS A 121 11.81 -4.51 -20.18
N VAL A 122 12.80 -3.67 -20.42
CA VAL A 122 13.91 -3.42 -19.47
C VAL A 122 13.37 -3.01 -18.10
N LEU A 123 12.42 -2.07 -18.03
CA LEU A 123 11.89 -1.63 -16.73
C LEU A 123 11.08 -2.71 -16.01
N SER A 124 10.43 -3.59 -16.76
CA SER A 124 9.71 -4.74 -16.18
C SER A 124 10.70 -5.75 -15.59
N ILE A 125 11.77 -6.07 -16.32
CA ILE A 125 12.85 -6.96 -15.85
C ILE A 125 13.55 -6.33 -14.64
N TRP A 126 13.89 -5.05 -14.74
CA TRP A 126 14.50 -4.27 -13.67
C TRP A 126 13.65 -4.30 -12.41
N THR A 127 12.33 -4.19 -12.53
CA THR A 127 11.42 -4.31 -11.39
C THR A 127 11.59 -5.64 -10.68
N VAL A 128 11.58 -6.75 -11.42
CA VAL A 128 11.79 -8.09 -10.84
C VAL A 128 13.15 -8.19 -10.17
N LEU A 129 14.21 -7.71 -10.83
CA LEU A 129 15.57 -7.72 -10.27
C LEU A 129 15.65 -6.92 -8.97
N VAL A 130 15.05 -5.72 -8.92
CA VAL A 130 15.00 -4.89 -7.72
C VAL A 130 14.25 -5.58 -6.57
N LEU A 131 13.11 -6.23 -6.85
CA LEU A 131 12.37 -6.97 -5.82
C LEU A 131 13.19 -8.16 -5.28
N VAL A 132 13.86 -8.91 -6.17
CA VAL A 132 14.76 -10.00 -5.78
C VAL A 132 15.92 -9.48 -4.95
N MET A 133 16.53 -8.36 -5.35
CA MET A 133 17.60 -7.71 -4.58
C MET A 133 17.12 -7.27 -3.21
N PHE A 134 15.90 -6.73 -3.07
CA PHE A 134 15.36 -6.38 -1.75
C PHE A 134 15.13 -7.59 -0.86
N ILE A 135 14.59 -8.69 -1.41
CA ILE A 135 14.45 -9.96 -0.68
C ILE A 135 15.82 -10.45 -0.23
N TRP A 136 16.81 -10.48 -1.14
CA TRP A 136 18.17 -10.89 -0.82
C TRP A 136 18.79 -10.03 0.27
N SER A 137 18.77 -8.70 0.13
CA SER A 137 19.33 -7.77 1.10
C SER A 137 18.66 -7.90 2.47
N PHE A 138 17.35 -8.11 2.51
CA PHE A 138 16.61 -8.36 3.74
C PHE A 138 17.09 -9.66 4.43
N LEU A 139 17.18 -10.76 3.69
CA LEU A 139 17.63 -12.04 4.22
C LEU A 139 19.09 -11.99 4.67
N ALA A 140 19.96 -11.37 3.89
CA ALA A 140 21.36 -11.15 4.22
C ALA A 140 21.52 -10.30 5.50
N ALA A 141 20.76 -9.20 5.62
CA ALA A 141 20.75 -8.36 6.82
C ALA A 141 20.23 -9.11 8.05
N SER A 142 19.26 -10.01 7.87
CA SER A 142 18.78 -10.86 8.95
C SER A 142 19.84 -11.85 9.44
N GLY A 143 20.72 -12.31 8.54
CA GLY A 143 21.71 -13.36 8.83
C GLY A 143 21.07 -14.65 9.37
N GLY A 144 19.84 -14.94 8.95
CA GLY A 144 19.04 -16.06 9.47
C GLY A 144 18.41 -15.82 10.85
N ARG A 145 18.67 -14.67 11.50
CA ARG A 145 18.07 -14.32 12.79
C ARG A 145 16.69 -13.73 12.60
N ILE A 146 15.82 -13.96 13.58
CA ILE A 146 14.54 -13.27 13.69
C ILE A 146 14.85 -11.84 14.17
N ILE A 147 14.90 -10.88 13.24
CA ILE A 147 15.28 -9.48 13.50
C ILE A 147 14.11 -8.60 13.94
N PHE A 148 13.05 -9.22 14.46
CA PHE A 148 11.78 -8.55 14.72
C PHE A 148 11.52 -8.35 16.21
N SER A 149 10.79 -7.29 16.55
CA SER A 149 10.40 -6.95 17.93
C SER A 149 8.92 -7.19 18.19
N ASP A 150 8.45 -6.86 19.39
CA ASP A 150 7.03 -6.81 19.77
C ASP A 150 6.24 -8.11 19.46
N ASP A 151 5.16 -8.02 18.68
CA ASP A 151 4.17 -9.08 18.52
C ASP A 151 4.59 -10.26 17.62
N HIS A 152 5.82 -10.26 17.10
CA HIS A 152 6.26 -11.29 16.16
C HIS A 152 6.30 -12.70 16.77
N ALA A 153 6.69 -12.85 18.04
CA ALA A 153 6.69 -14.16 18.71
C ALA A 153 5.26 -14.71 18.83
N THR A 154 4.33 -13.86 19.25
CA THR A 154 2.90 -14.19 19.32
C THR A 154 2.33 -14.51 17.93
N PHE A 155 2.74 -13.77 16.90
CA PHE A 155 2.31 -14.02 15.52
C PHE A 155 2.84 -15.35 14.98
N GLN A 156 4.11 -15.70 15.22
CA GLN A 156 4.68 -17.00 14.86
C GLN A 156 3.96 -18.15 15.56
N MET A 157 3.71 -18.02 16.86
CA MET A 157 2.93 -19.00 17.62
C MET A 157 1.54 -19.19 16.98
N ARG A 158 0.86 -18.11 16.60
CA ARG A 158 -0.43 -18.19 15.90
C ARG A 158 -0.35 -18.91 14.57
N LEU A 159 0.71 -18.71 13.78
CA LEU A 159 0.92 -19.45 12.53
C LEU A 159 1.15 -20.94 12.76
N GLU A 160 1.91 -21.31 13.79
CA GLU A 160 2.10 -22.71 14.19
C GLU A 160 0.79 -23.35 14.64
N LEU A 161 -0.03 -22.62 15.40
CA LEU A 161 -1.35 -23.12 15.80
C LEU A 161 -2.29 -23.26 14.61
N LEU A 162 -2.30 -22.31 13.67
CA LEU A 162 -3.08 -22.42 12.43
C LEU A 162 -2.61 -23.59 11.56
N LYS A 163 -1.30 -23.79 11.43
CA LYS A 163 -0.71 -24.94 10.71
C LYS A 163 -1.22 -26.28 11.26
N ARG A 164 -1.42 -26.39 12.57
CA ARG A 164 -1.84 -27.65 13.23
C ARG A 164 -3.35 -27.85 13.24
N ASN A 165 -4.13 -26.78 13.30
CA ASN A 165 -5.56 -26.86 13.60
C ASN A 165 -6.48 -26.40 12.46
N PHE A 166 -5.99 -25.63 11.48
CA PHE A 166 -6.82 -25.19 10.35
C PHE A 166 -7.31 -26.40 9.53
N PRO A 167 -8.60 -26.48 9.15
CA PRO A 167 -9.63 -25.42 9.17
C PRO A 167 -10.47 -25.33 10.45
N ASN A 168 -10.17 -26.10 11.50
CA ASN A 168 -10.97 -26.16 12.72
C ASN A 168 -10.69 -24.94 13.61
N ILE A 169 -11.44 -23.86 13.43
CA ILE A 169 -11.41 -22.66 14.29
C ILE A 169 -12.83 -22.45 14.85
N PRO A 170 -13.01 -22.24 16.17
CA PRO A 170 -11.98 -22.18 17.21
C PRO A 170 -11.44 -23.55 17.62
N PHE A 171 -10.30 -23.56 18.30
CA PHE A 171 -9.73 -24.73 18.96
C PHE A 171 -9.20 -24.35 20.35
N TYR A 172 -9.18 -25.34 21.25
CA TYR A 172 -8.70 -25.17 22.62
C TYR A 172 -7.17 -25.08 22.66
N PHE A 173 -6.61 -24.03 23.28
CA PHE A 173 -5.16 -23.87 23.43
C PHE A 173 -4.75 -23.81 24.92
N PRO A 174 -4.34 -24.93 25.54
CA PRO A 174 -4.10 -25.01 26.98
C PRO A 174 -2.97 -24.10 27.47
N LEU A 175 -2.00 -23.79 26.60
CA LEU A 175 -0.82 -23.01 26.96
C LEU A 175 -1.06 -21.50 26.96
N TRP A 176 -2.27 -21.04 26.60
CA TRP A 176 -2.61 -19.62 26.55
C TRP A 176 -3.78 -19.29 27.45
N ASN A 177 -3.56 -18.37 28.39
CA ASN A 177 -4.55 -17.89 29.34
C ASN A 177 -5.32 -19.02 30.07
N GLY A 178 -4.64 -20.12 30.41
CA GLY A 178 -5.24 -21.23 31.15
C GLY A 178 -6.19 -22.12 30.33
N GLY A 179 -6.11 -22.09 29.01
CA GLY A 179 -6.96 -22.92 28.14
C GLY A 179 -8.20 -22.19 27.62
N LEU A 180 -8.01 -21.02 27.01
CA LEU A 180 -9.12 -20.39 26.30
C LEU A 180 -9.23 -20.91 24.86
N ASP A 181 -10.45 -20.83 24.31
CA ASP A 181 -10.66 -21.04 22.89
C ASP A 181 -9.89 -19.99 22.09
N ALA A 182 -8.93 -20.44 21.29
CA ALA A 182 -8.12 -19.59 20.44
C ALA A 182 -8.98 -19.07 19.28
N ARG A 183 -9.50 -17.85 19.45
CA ARG A 183 -10.41 -17.14 18.53
C ARG A 183 -9.79 -15.85 17.98
N ASP A 184 -8.62 -15.47 18.49
CA ASP A 184 -7.94 -14.21 18.22
C ASP A 184 -7.38 -14.12 16.78
N PHE A 185 -7.39 -15.21 16.01
CA PHE A 185 -6.99 -15.24 14.59
C PHE A 185 -7.81 -14.29 13.70
N PHE A 186 -9.10 -14.10 14.00
CA PHE A 186 -9.98 -13.18 13.26
C PHE A 186 -9.73 -11.71 13.58
N ALA A 187 -9.41 -11.38 14.84
CA ALA A 187 -9.17 -10.00 15.25
C ALA A 187 -7.78 -9.51 14.80
N THR A 188 -6.80 -10.41 14.83
CA THR A 188 -5.38 -10.09 14.58
C THR A 188 -5.01 -10.13 13.10
N GLY A 189 -5.86 -10.73 12.27
CA GLY A 189 -5.63 -10.91 10.85
C GLY A 189 -4.58 -11.98 10.52
N SER A 190 -4.13 -12.80 11.47
CA SER A 190 -3.16 -13.87 11.18
C SER A 190 -3.68 -14.89 10.15
N LEU A 191 -5.00 -15.04 10.05
CA LEU A 191 -5.63 -15.93 9.06
C LEU A 191 -5.37 -15.49 7.60
N ASN A 192 -5.32 -14.19 7.29
CA ASN A 192 -5.05 -13.76 5.91
C ASN A 192 -3.63 -14.11 5.47
N PHE A 193 -2.66 -13.85 6.32
CA PHE A 193 -1.26 -14.13 6.06
C PHE A 193 -1.04 -15.63 5.94
N PHE A 194 -1.63 -16.39 6.87
CA PHE A 194 -1.61 -17.85 6.81
C PHE A 194 -2.17 -18.37 5.49
N LEU A 195 -3.34 -17.90 5.04
CA LEU A 195 -3.94 -18.39 3.80
C LEU A 195 -3.11 -18.02 2.55
N VAL A 196 -2.58 -16.79 2.49
CA VAL A 196 -1.69 -16.34 1.40
C VAL A 196 -0.45 -17.23 1.31
N PHE A 197 0.13 -17.61 2.44
CA PHE A 197 1.38 -18.37 2.51
C PHE A 197 1.20 -19.84 2.89
N SER A 198 -0.03 -20.34 2.88
CA SER A 198 -0.36 -21.68 3.38
C SER A 198 0.48 -22.79 2.73
N PRO A 199 0.80 -22.76 1.42
CA PRO A 199 1.67 -23.79 0.85
C PRO A 199 3.05 -23.82 1.52
N ILE A 200 3.65 -22.67 1.79
CA ILE A 200 4.99 -22.59 2.42
C ILE A 200 4.90 -22.97 3.90
N VAL A 201 3.88 -22.48 4.61
CA VAL A 201 3.66 -22.77 6.04
C VAL A 201 3.46 -24.27 6.29
N TYR A 202 2.78 -24.98 5.39
CA TYR A 202 2.62 -26.43 5.53
C TYR A 202 3.90 -27.20 5.16
N LEU A 203 4.64 -26.76 4.14
CA LEU A 203 5.83 -27.45 3.65
C LEU A 203 7.08 -27.27 4.54
N PHE A 204 7.18 -26.16 5.26
CA PHE A 204 8.36 -25.81 6.05
C PHE A 204 7.98 -25.46 7.49
N ASP A 205 8.94 -25.55 8.41
CA ASP A 205 8.74 -25.07 9.79
C ASP A 205 8.52 -23.56 9.81
N VAL A 206 7.59 -23.07 10.64
CA VAL A 206 7.27 -21.63 10.67
C VAL A 206 8.50 -20.86 11.13
N SER A 207 9.20 -21.34 12.16
CA SER A 207 10.41 -20.69 12.69
C SER A 207 11.49 -20.48 11.63
N GLN A 208 11.68 -21.45 10.72
CA GLN A 208 12.69 -21.38 9.66
C GLN A 208 12.21 -20.56 8.46
N SER A 209 10.93 -20.65 8.12
CA SER A 209 10.36 -19.98 6.96
C SER A 209 9.95 -18.53 7.23
N TYR A 210 9.81 -18.10 8.49
CA TYR A 210 9.17 -16.84 8.86
C TYR A 210 9.80 -15.61 8.18
N ASN A 211 11.14 -15.49 8.17
CA ASN A 211 11.82 -14.37 7.50
C ASN A 211 11.49 -14.31 6.01
N TYR A 212 11.38 -15.47 5.34
CA TYR A 212 11.01 -15.54 3.93
C TYR A 212 9.55 -15.13 3.72
N LEU A 213 8.65 -15.51 4.61
CA LEU A 213 7.25 -15.10 4.55
C LEU A 213 7.08 -13.58 4.71
N ILE A 214 7.80 -12.98 5.66
CA ILE A 214 7.81 -11.52 5.85
C ILE A 214 8.41 -10.80 4.63
N ALA A 215 9.53 -11.30 4.09
CA ALA A 215 10.13 -10.74 2.88
C ALA A 215 9.18 -10.85 1.68
N ALA A 216 8.52 -11.99 1.51
CA ALA A 216 7.54 -12.21 0.44
C ALA A 216 6.31 -11.30 0.59
N LEU A 217 5.85 -11.02 1.81
CA LEU A 217 4.79 -10.05 2.06
C LEU A 217 5.19 -8.65 1.59
N LEU A 218 6.35 -8.16 2.06
CA LEU A 218 6.80 -6.80 1.82
C LEU A 218 7.24 -6.54 0.38
N PHE A 219 7.98 -7.49 -0.22
CA PHE A 219 8.61 -7.33 -1.54
C PHE A 219 7.95 -8.15 -2.64
N GLY A 220 6.99 -9.01 -2.30
CA GLY A 220 6.19 -9.78 -3.25
C GLY A 220 4.74 -9.30 -3.30
N VAL A 221 4.00 -9.50 -2.20
CA VAL A 221 2.55 -9.26 -2.14
C VAL A 221 2.23 -7.78 -2.35
N CYS A 222 2.86 -6.87 -1.61
CA CYS A 222 2.62 -5.43 -1.72
C CYS A 222 2.86 -4.88 -3.14
N PRO A 223 4.06 -5.02 -3.74
CA PRO A 223 4.30 -4.56 -5.11
C PRO A 223 3.50 -5.35 -6.15
N GLY A 224 3.27 -6.65 -5.93
CA GLY A 224 2.47 -7.50 -6.81
C GLY A 224 1.02 -7.03 -6.90
N ALA A 225 0.40 -6.66 -5.78
CA ALA A 225 -0.94 -6.10 -5.74
C ALA A 225 -1.03 -4.75 -6.46
N MET A 226 -0.03 -3.86 -6.30
CA MET A 226 0.07 -2.59 -7.03
C MET A 226 0.22 -2.82 -8.54
N TRP A 227 1.07 -3.76 -8.94
CA TRP A 227 1.26 -4.15 -10.33
C TRP A 227 -0.06 -4.66 -10.93
N LEU A 228 -0.72 -5.60 -10.26
CA LEU A 228 -1.99 -6.18 -10.70
C LEU A 228 -3.09 -5.12 -10.79
N ALA A 229 -3.19 -4.23 -9.82
CA ALA A 229 -4.12 -3.11 -9.84
C ALA A 229 -3.95 -2.26 -11.11
N ALA A 230 -2.70 -1.87 -11.43
CA ALA A 230 -2.40 -1.10 -12.63
C ALA A 230 -2.73 -1.87 -13.93
N ARG A 231 -2.51 -3.19 -13.96
CA ARG A 231 -2.90 -4.05 -15.09
C ARG A 231 -4.41 -4.13 -15.27
N ILE A 232 -5.15 -4.30 -14.18
CA ILE A 232 -6.62 -4.33 -14.16
C ILE A 232 -7.17 -2.99 -14.64
N GLN A 233 -6.55 -1.87 -14.30
CA GLN A 233 -6.95 -0.56 -14.85
C GLN A 233 -6.65 -0.40 -16.36
N GLY A 234 -5.92 -1.33 -16.98
CA GLY A 234 -5.56 -1.27 -18.40
C GLY A 234 -4.43 -0.29 -18.68
N LEU A 235 -3.60 0.04 -17.68
CA LEU A 235 -2.50 0.98 -17.86
C LEU A 235 -1.41 0.39 -18.78
N PRO A 236 -0.89 1.18 -19.73
CA PRO A 236 0.13 0.71 -20.67
C PRO A 236 1.46 0.45 -19.97
N LYS A 237 2.28 -0.43 -20.54
CA LYS A 237 3.67 -0.58 -20.08
C LYS A 237 4.42 0.75 -20.29
N PRO A 238 5.20 1.23 -19.32
CA PRO A 238 5.69 0.49 -18.15
C PRO A 238 5.00 0.84 -16.82
N ALA A 239 3.80 1.44 -16.84
CA ALA A 239 3.14 1.94 -15.62
C ALA A 239 2.96 0.88 -14.50
N PRO A 240 2.62 -0.39 -14.78
CA PRO A 240 2.52 -1.41 -13.73
C PRO A 240 3.84 -1.69 -13.00
N ALA A 241 4.95 -1.70 -13.74
CA ALA A 241 6.30 -1.88 -13.18
C ALA A 241 6.66 -0.69 -12.28
N LEU A 242 6.39 0.53 -12.73
CA LEU A 242 6.58 1.72 -11.91
C LEU A 242 5.69 1.72 -10.65
N ALA A 243 4.43 1.30 -10.76
CA ALA A 243 3.52 1.19 -9.62
C ALA A 243 4.04 0.19 -8.57
N ALA A 244 4.57 -0.94 -9.00
CA ALA A 244 5.21 -1.92 -8.12
C ALA A 244 6.42 -1.33 -7.39
N LEU A 245 7.36 -0.72 -8.12
CA LEU A 245 8.56 -0.09 -7.55
C LEU A 245 8.21 1.02 -6.56
N LEU A 246 7.28 1.91 -6.94
CA LEU A 246 6.80 2.98 -6.06
C LEU A 246 6.10 2.43 -4.82
N GLY A 247 5.37 1.30 -4.97
CA GLY A 247 4.78 0.58 -3.86
C GLY A 247 5.83 0.24 -2.80
N VAL A 248 6.95 -0.35 -3.19
CA VAL A 248 8.06 -0.69 -2.27
C VAL A 248 8.70 0.54 -1.65
N THR A 249 8.89 1.63 -2.40
CA THR A 249 9.58 2.83 -1.86
C THR A 249 8.73 3.62 -0.85
N VAL A 250 7.41 3.66 -1.04
CA VAL A 250 6.50 4.42 -0.16
C VAL A 250 6.06 3.59 1.07
N SER A 251 6.41 2.29 1.10
CA SER A 251 6.05 1.34 2.14
C SER A 251 6.84 1.45 3.45
N LEU A 252 7.57 2.55 3.69
CA LEU A 252 8.31 2.75 4.93
C LEU A 252 7.49 2.56 6.20
N LEU A 253 6.29 3.13 6.18
CA LEU A 253 5.35 2.99 7.28
C LEU A 253 4.97 1.51 7.44
N TRP A 254 4.74 0.80 6.33
CA TRP A 254 4.43 -0.63 6.34
C TRP A 254 5.58 -1.48 6.83
N TYR A 255 6.84 -1.11 6.54
CA TYR A 255 8.01 -1.80 7.08
C TYR A 255 8.08 -1.64 8.59
N ARG A 256 7.77 -0.46 9.12
CA ARG A 256 7.70 -0.28 10.57
C ARG A 256 6.60 -1.14 11.19
N TRP A 257 5.40 -1.13 10.62
CA TRP A 257 4.28 -1.97 11.07
C TRP A 257 4.56 -3.47 10.96
N ALA A 258 5.30 -3.88 9.93
CA ALA A 258 5.62 -5.27 9.66
C ALA A 258 6.85 -5.78 10.41
N LEU A 259 7.85 -4.95 10.69
CA LEU A 259 9.15 -5.39 11.25
C LEU A 259 9.30 -5.03 12.72
N LYS A 260 8.76 -3.87 13.13
CA LYS A 260 8.83 -3.41 14.52
C LYS A 260 7.62 -3.91 15.31
N TYR A 261 6.42 -3.60 14.83
CA TYR A 261 5.19 -3.79 15.60
C TYR A 261 4.55 -5.18 15.45
N GLY A 262 4.96 -6.02 14.48
CA GLY A 262 4.35 -7.34 14.30
C GLY A 262 2.89 -7.35 13.85
N THR A 263 2.39 -6.24 13.29
CA THR A 263 1.00 -6.13 12.78
C THR A 263 0.84 -6.72 11.38
N ILE A 264 1.29 -7.96 11.21
CA ILE A 264 1.41 -8.61 9.89
C ILE A 264 0.05 -8.77 9.19
N GLY A 265 -1.02 -9.08 9.94
CA GLY A 265 -2.37 -9.19 9.39
C GLY A 265 -2.86 -7.87 8.76
N PHE A 266 -2.60 -6.75 9.43
CA PHE A 266 -2.88 -5.40 8.92
C PHE A 266 -2.08 -5.11 7.63
N VAL A 267 -0.78 -5.38 7.63
CA VAL A 267 0.09 -5.11 6.48
C VAL A 267 -0.34 -5.95 5.27
N THR A 268 -0.76 -7.20 5.50
CA THR A 268 -1.32 -8.07 4.45
C THR A 268 -2.59 -7.48 3.86
N SER A 269 -3.54 -7.06 4.71
CA SER A 269 -4.80 -6.44 4.25
C SER A 269 -4.57 -5.16 3.47
N VAL A 270 -3.72 -4.26 3.98
CA VAL A 270 -3.40 -2.98 3.32
C VAL A 270 -2.66 -3.18 2.00
N SER A 271 -1.77 -4.17 1.93
CA SER A 271 -1.07 -4.52 0.69
C SER A 271 -2.03 -4.92 -0.44
N LEU A 272 -3.16 -5.53 -0.11
CA LEU A 272 -4.18 -5.94 -1.08
C LEU A 272 -5.19 -4.82 -1.43
N LEU A 273 -5.24 -3.71 -0.69
CA LEU A 273 -6.21 -2.63 -0.93
C LEU A 273 -6.12 -2.02 -2.34
N PRO A 274 -4.94 -1.71 -2.92
CA PRO A 274 -4.87 -1.15 -4.27
C PRO A 274 -5.54 -2.05 -5.32
N LEU A 275 -5.33 -3.37 -5.18
CA LEU A 275 -5.94 -4.38 -6.04
C LEU A 275 -7.47 -4.40 -5.86
N ASN A 276 -7.93 -4.46 -4.61
CA ASN A 276 -9.36 -4.48 -4.30
C ASN A 276 -10.08 -3.21 -4.76
N LEU A 277 -9.47 -2.03 -4.58
CA LEU A 277 -10.01 -0.76 -5.06
C LEU A 277 -10.05 -0.70 -6.59
N ALA A 278 -9.05 -1.27 -7.27
CA ALA A 278 -9.05 -1.36 -8.73
C ALA A 278 -10.16 -2.28 -9.26
N ILE A 279 -10.41 -3.41 -8.60
CA ILE A 279 -11.50 -4.31 -8.97
C ILE A 279 -12.85 -3.66 -8.67
N LEU A 280 -13.01 -3.06 -7.48
CA LEU A 280 -14.21 -2.32 -7.10
C LEU A 280 -14.53 -1.20 -8.10
N SER A 281 -13.53 -0.46 -8.58
CA SER A 281 -13.77 0.58 -9.58
C SER A 281 -14.28 -0.01 -10.90
N GLN A 282 -13.84 -1.20 -11.30
CA GLN A 282 -14.40 -1.90 -12.45
C GLN A 282 -15.84 -2.36 -12.20
N VAL A 283 -16.14 -2.89 -11.01
CA VAL A 283 -17.51 -3.28 -10.63
C VAL A 283 -18.46 -2.08 -10.73
N LEU A 284 -18.00 -0.88 -10.37
CA LEU A 284 -18.79 0.36 -10.41
C LEU A 284 -18.84 1.06 -11.78
N ASP A 285 -17.96 0.72 -12.72
CA ASP A 285 -17.90 1.32 -14.06
C ASP A 285 -18.92 0.68 -15.00
N LYS A 286 -20.01 1.37 -15.33
CA LYS A 286 -21.10 0.87 -16.18
C LYS A 286 -20.66 0.29 -17.53
N ASN A 287 -19.51 0.70 -18.05
CA ASN A 287 -19.05 0.30 -19.40
C ASN A 287 -18.14 -0.94 -19.38
N ARG A 288 -17.82 -1.48 -18.20
CA ARG A 288 -16.92 -2.63 -18.05
C ARG A 288 -17.67 -3.83 -17.49
N GLU A 289 -17.58 -4.94 -18.21
CA GLU A 289 -18.01 -6.26 -17.72
C GLU A 289 -16.97 -6.88 -16.80
N LEU A 290 -17.43 -7.67 -15.83
CA LEU A 290 -16.56 -8.42 -14.93
C LEU A 290 -16.31 -9.81 -15.53
N SER A 291 -15.05 -10.23 -15.62
CA SER A 291 -14.71 -11.60 -16.01
C SER A 291 -14.79 -12.55 -14.81
N LEU A 292 -15.00 -13.85 -15.05
CA LEU A 292 -15.02 -14.86 -13.97
C LEU A 292 -13.72 -14.84 -13.15
N GLY A 293 -12.57 -14.72 -13.82
CA GLY A 293 -11.28 -14.64 -13.13
C GLY A 293 -11.17 -13.42 -12.21
N LEU A 294 -11.66 -12.25 -12.64
CA LEU A 294 -11.69 -11.06 -11.80
C LEU A 294 -12.72 -11.17 -10.67
N ALA A 295 -13.84 -11.83 -10.90
CA ALA A 295 -14.84 -12.10 -9.86
C ALA A 295 -14.26 -13.00 -8.76
N LEU A 296 -13.60 -14.10 -9.11
CA LEU A 296 -12.95 -15.00 -8.16
C LEU A 296 -11.78 -14.33 -7.44
N LEU A 297 -10.97 -13.54 -8.18
CA LEU A 297 -9.91 -12.74 -7.58
C LEU A 297 -10.49 -11.76 -6.55
N ALA A 298 -11.57 -11.05 -6.89
CA ALA A 298 -12.25 -10.13 -5.97
C ALA A 298 -12.69 -10.83 -4.69
N VAL A 299 -13.36 -11.98 -4.80
CA VAL A 299 -13.81 -12.77 -3.64
C VAL A 299 -12.63 -13.13 -2.75
N GLY A 300 -11.55 -13.66 -3.34
CA GLY A 300 -10.36 -14.05 -2.61
C GLY A 300 -9.68 -12.87 -1.93
N THR A 301 -9.35 -11.82 -2.67
CA THR A 301 -8.56 -10.69 -2.14
C THR A 301 -9.36 -9.78 -1.22
N VAL A 302 -10.67 -9.62 -1.41
CA VAL A 302 -11.54 -8.90 -0.45
C VAL A 302 -11.66 -9.70 0.84
N THR A 303 -11.88 -11.02 0.77
CA THR A 303 -11.95 -11.87 1.97
C THR A 303 -10.64 -11.80 2.76
N LEU A 304 -9.48 -11.94 2.08
CA LEU A 304 -8.16 -11.82 2.71
C LEU A 304 -7.96 -10.45 3.36
N THR A 305 -8.43 -9.37 2.73
CA THR A 305 -8.39 -8.05 3.33
C THR A 305 -9.28 -8.00 4.59
N LEU A 306 -10.52 -8.48 4.50
CA LEU A 306 -11.51 -8.39 5.58
C LEU A 306 -11.16 -9.21 6.83
N PHE A 307 -10.34 -10.27 6.72
CA PHE A 307 -9.82 -10.98 7.89
C PHE A 307 -9.02 -10.09 8.86
N TRP A 308 -8.64 -8.88 8.46
CA TRP A 308 -8.37 -7.80 9.41
C TRP A 308 -9.58 -6.87 9.45
N SER A 309 -10.45 -7.03 10.44
CA SER A 309 -11.83 -6.50 10.44
C SER A 309 -11.95 -4.99 10.19
N LEU A 310 -11.02 -4.18 10.72
CA LEU A 310 -11.00 -2.73 10.50
C LEU A 310 -10.74 -2.32 9.04
N SER A 311 -10.24 -3.21 8.19
CA SER A 311 -10.10 -2.93 6.75
C SER A 311 -11.46 -2.73 6.06
N GLY A 312 -12.55 -3.26 6.62
CA GLY A 312 -13.90 -3.14 6.06
C GLY A 312 -14.33 -1.69 5.85
N PHE A 313 -13.87 -0.78 6.71
CA PHE A 313 -14.16 0.66 6.61
C PHE A 313 -13.69 1.28 5.29
N VAL A 314 -12.60 0.77 4.70
CA VAL A 314 -12.07 1.27 3.42
C VAL A 314 -13.06 1.03 2.27
N PHE A 315 -13.93 0.02 2.38
CA PHE A 315 -14.91 -0.32 1.36
C PHE A 315 -16.23 0.45 1.48
N LEU A 316 -16.49 1.17 2.59
CA LEU A 316 -17.76 1.86 2.80
C LEU A 316 -18.14 2.85 1.68
N PRO A 317 -17.24 3.70 1.16
CA PRO A 317 -17.59 4.59 0.04
C PRO A 317 -17.95 3.82 -1.22
N GLY A 318 -17.26 2.69 -1.47
CA GLY A 318 -17.54 1.79 -2.58
C GLY A 318 -18.89 1.11 -2.47
N ILE A 319 -19.22 0.62 -1.27
CA ILE A 319 -20.51 0.00 -0.95
C ILE A 319 -21.64 1.02 -1.13
N ALA A 320 -21.50 2.23 -0.60
CA ALA A 320 -22.50 3.29 -0.76
C ALA A 320 -22.76 3.60 -2.25
N LEU A 321 -21.70 3.72 -3.05
CA LEU A 321 -21.82 3.94 -4.49
C LEU A 321 -22.40 2.73 -5.24
N ALA A 322 -22.07 1.50 -4.81
CA ALA A 322 -22.64 0.27 -5.36
C ALA A 322 -24.14 0.18 -5.07
N LEU A 323 -24.57 0.53 -3.86
CA LEU A 323 -26.00 0.58 -3.48
C LEU A 323 -26.75 1.65 -4.28
N TYR A 324 -26.17 2.85 -4.43
CA TYR A 324 -26.74 3.89 -5.28
C TYR A 324 -26.91 3.42 -6.74
N ARG A 325 -26.01 2.58 -7.24
CA ARG A 325 -26.03 2.01 -8.60
C ARG A 325 -26.42 0.53 -8.64
N ILE A 326 -27.23 0.06 -7.70
CA ILE A 326 -27.45 -1.38 -7.52
C ILE A 326 -28.00 -2.06 -8.78
N ARG A 327 -28.87 -1.37 -9.54
CA ARG A 327 -29.43 -1.88 -10.80
C ARG A 327 -28.35 -2.12 -11.85
N ASP A 328 -27.37 -1.22 -11.96
CA ASP A 328 -26.29 -1.35 -12.94
C ASP A 328 -25.30 -2.43 -12.50
N VAL A 329 -24.97 -2.47 -11.21
CA VAL A 329 -24.03 -3.46 -10.64
C VAL A 329 -24.58 -4.88 -10.78
N LEU A 330 -25.86 -5.11 -10.44
CA LEU A 330 -26.48 -6.44 -10.50
C LEU A 330 -26.70 -6.94 -11.93
N LYS A 331 -26.79 -6.06 -12.93
CA LYS A 331 -26.93 -6.44 -14.35
C LYS A 331 -25.63 -6.98 -14.95
N LYS A 332 -24.47 -6.68 -14.36
CA LYS A 332 -23.17 -7.13 -14.87
C LYS A 332 -22.98 -8.63 -14.69
N ARG A 333 -22.28 -9.22 -15.64
CA ARG A 333 -21.92 -10.63 -15.57
C ARG A 333 -21.11 -10.93 -14.31
N PHE A 334 -21.47 -11.97 -13.57
CA PHE A 334 -20.82 -12.43 -12.34
C PHE A 334 -20.87 -11.49 -11.11
N SER A 335 -21.47 -10.29 -11.18
CA SER A 335 -21.59 -9.43 -9.99
C SER A 335 -22.41 -10.09 -8.87
N VAL A 336 -23.53 -10.74 -9.21
CA VAL A 336 -24.35 -11.47 -8.24
C VAL A 336 -23.53 -12.60 -7.60
N LEU A 337 -22.73 -13.32 -8.39
CA LEU A 337 -21.84 -14.36 -7.90
C LEU A 337 -20.84 -13.80 -6.88
N VAL A 338 -20.21 -12.66 -7.15
CA VAL A 338 -19.29 -12.01 -6.21
C VAL A 338 -20.00 -11.68 -4.90
N VAL A 339 -21.18 -11.07 -4.94
CA VAL A 339 -21.94 -10.73 -3.73
C VAL A 339 -22.28 -11.99 -2.93
N VAL A 340 -22.84 -13.01 -3.59
CA VAL A 340 -23.21 -14.27 -2.93
C VAL A 340 -21.99 -14.95 -2.30
N LEU A 341 -20.89 -15.09 -3.03
CA LEU A 341 -19.68 -15.72 -2.51
C LEU A 341 -19.05 -14.92 -1.36
N LEU A 342 -19.02 -13.58 -1.46
CA LEU A 342 -18.53 -12.74 -0.37
C LEU A 342 -19.37 -12.92 0.89
N LEU A 343 -20.69 -12.95 0.78
CA LEU A 343 -21.58 -13.18 1.92
C LEU A 343 -21.39 -14.58 2.50
N LEU A 344 -21.37 -15.62 1.66
CA LEU A 344 -21.19 -17.00 2.09
C LEU A 344 -19.87 -17.23 2.80
N VAL A 345 -18.78 -16.63 2.31
CA VAL A 345 -17.44 -16.79 2.90
C VAL A 345 -17.27 -15.91 4.15
N ASN A 346 -17.79 -14.69 4.14
CA ASN A 346 -17.47 -13.72 5.19
C ASN A 346 -18.47 -13.66 6.35
N ILE A 347 -19.76 -13.94 6.13
CA ILE A 347 -20.75 -13.93 7.23
C ILE A 347 -20.38 -14.92 8.36
N PRO A 348 -19.97 -16.18 8.09
CA PRO A 348 -19.69 -17.13 9.15
C PRO A 348 -18.61 -16.65 10.12
N TRP A 349 -17.49 -16.12 9.62
CA TRP A 349 -16.43 -15.65 10.50
C TRP A 349 -16.74 -14.28 11.12
N ILE A 350 -17.48 -13.39 10.44
CA ILE A 350 -17.91 -12.11 11.00
C ILE A 350 -18.84 -12.34 12.20
N THR A 351 -19.81 -13.24 12.07
CA THR A 351 -20.74 -13.58 13.17
C THR A 351 -19.98 -14.17 14.36
N MET A 352 -19.02 -15.06 14.09
CA MET A 352 -18.12 -15.57 15.13
C MET A 352 -17.32 -14.44 15.78
N PHE A 353 -16.68 -13.56 15.01
CA PHE A 353 -15.94 -12.41 15.52
C PHE A 353 -16.80 -11.52 16.42
N LEU A 354 -18.01 -11.16 15.98
CA LEU A 354 -18.92 -10.29 16.74
C LEU A 354 -19.36 -10.94 18.06
N SER A 355 -19.70 -12.23 18.04
CA SER A 355 -20.11 -12.97 19.25
C SER A 355 -19.02 -13.08 20.31
N VAL A 356 -17.75 -12.92 19.91
CA VAL A 356 -16.57 -13.08 20.77
C VAL A 356 -15.98 -11.73 21.16
N SER A 357 -16.14 -10.72 20.30
CA SER A 357 -15.65 -9.39 20.57
C SER A 357 -16.47 -8.78 21.70
N ASN A 358 -15.83 -8.48 22.83
CA ASN A 358 -16.44 -7.69 23.91
C ASN A 358 -16.75 -6.24 23.49
N VAL A 359 -16.70 -5.90 22.20
CA VAL A 359 -17.01 -4.57 21.67
C VAL A 359 -18.44 -4.18 22.04
N GLU A 360 -19.39 -5.12 21.98
CA GLU A 360 -20.77 -4.85 22.40
C GLU A 360 -20.86 -4.54 23.89
N ASN A 361 -20.11 -5.26 24.72
CA ASN A 361 -20.06 -5.04 26.16
C ASN A 361 -19.33 -3.74 26.52
N PHE A 362 -18.34 -3.32 25.72
CA PHE A 362 -17.61 -2.07 25.91
C PHE A 362 -18.44 -0.83 25.53
N VAL A 363 -19.31 -0.92 24.52
CA VAL A 363 -20.19 0.21 24.13
C VAL A 363 -21.35 0.41 25.11
N LYS A 364 -21.74 -0.65 25.83
CA LYS A 364 -22.81 -0.62 26.84
C LYS A 364 -22.32 -0.17 28.23
N ALA A 365 -21.02 -0.25 28.49
CA ALA A 365 -20.36 0.25 29.71
C ALA A 365 -19.98 1.72 29.53
#